data_AF-A0A8J7BAU6-F1
#
_entry.id   AF-A0A8J7BAU6-F1
#
_cell.length_a   1.000
_cell.length_b   1.000
_cell.length_c   1.000
_cell.angle_alpha   90.00
_cell.angle_beta   90.00
_cell.angle_gamma   90.00
#
_symmetry.space_group_name_H-M   'P 1'
#
loop_
_entity.id
_entity.type
_entity.pdbx_description
1 polymer ?
#
loop_
_entity_poly.entity_id
_entity_poly.type
_entity_poly.pdbx_seq_one_letter_code
_entity_poly.pdbx_strand_id
1 'polypeptide(L)' 'MSTFKYNRLDKNNAAVLLVDHQTGLFSLVRDIGAADFKNNVLALASIAKFFNLPTV' A
#
# COMPACT_ATOMS: atom_id res chain seq x y z
N MET A 1 -30.33 16.04 -8.15
CA MET A 1 -29.13 16.02 -7.28
C MET A 1 -28.58 14.60 -7.29
N SER A 2 -27.36 14.37 -7.76
CA SER A 2 -26.73 13.05 -7.64
C SER A 2 -26.26 12.85 -6.20
N THR A 3 -26.79 11.83 -5.53
CA THR A 3 -26.29 11.40 -4.23
C THR A 3 -24.89 10.81 -4.37
N PHE A 4 -23.99 11.16 -3.45
CA PHE A 4 -22.63 10.60 -3.41
C PHE A 4 -22.69 9.09 -3.13
N LYS A 5 -21.96 8.29 -3.91
CA LYS A 5 -21.82 6.84 -3.70
C LYS A 5 -20.40 6.53 -3.26
N TYR A 6 -20.25 5.96 -2.07
CA TYR A 6 -18.95 5.51 -1.57
C TYR A 6 -18.57 4.15 -2.16
N ASN A 7 -17.52 4.10 -2.98
CA ASN A 7 -16.97 2.87 -3.53
C ASN A 7 -15.89 2.32 -2.59
N ARG A 8 -16.29 1.37 -1.74
CA ARG A 8 -15.38 0.70 -0.81
C ARG A 8 -14.44 -0.25 -1.56
N LEU A 9 -13.26 -0.50 -1.00
CA LEU A 9 -12.38 -1.55 -1.49
C LEU A 9 -13.07 -2.91 -1.37
N ASP A 10 -13.03 -3.68 -2.46
CA ASP A 10 -13.47 -5.07 -2.52
C ASP A 10 -12.26 -5.94 -2.80
N LYS A 11 -11.99 -6.92 -1.94
CA LYS A 11 -10.87 -7.84 -2.09
C LYS A 11 -10.90 -8.64 -3.39
N ASN A 12 -12.09 -8.84 -3.98
CA ASN A 12 -12.26 -9.55 -5.25
C ASN A 12 -12.09 -8.63 -6.48
N ASN A 13 -11.99 -7.32 -6.27
CA ASN A 13 -11.85 -6.31 -7.32
C ASN A 13 -10.82 -5.23 -6.92
N ALA A 14 -9.66 -5.68 -6.45
CA ALA A 14 -8.55 -4.82 -6.07
C ALA A 14 -7.22 -5.46 -6.46
N ALA A 15 -6.21 -4.62 -6.67
CA ALA A 15 -4.82 -5.00 -6.86
C ALA A 15 -3.92 -4.06 -6.06
N VAL A 16 -2.72 -4.52 -5.70
CA VAL A 16 -1.71 -3.74 -4.98
C VAL A 16 -0.54 -3.44 -5.91
N LEU A 17 -0.11 -2.18 -5.96
CA LEU A 17 1.05 -1.74 -6.74
C LEU A 17 2.10 -1.19 -5.78
N LEU A 18 3.26 -1.83 -5.69
CA LEU A 18 4.37 -1.42 -4.83
C LEU A 18 5.46 -0.72 -5.66
N VAL A 19 5.26 0.55 -5.93
CA VAL A 19 6.15 1.32 -6.81
C VAL A 19 7.41 1.78 -6.06
N ASP A 20 8.58 1.45 -6.59
CA ASP A 20 9.90 2.03 -6.25
C ASP A 20 10.30 2.01 -4.76
N HIS A 21 9.97 0.95 -4.03
CA HIS A 21 10.44 0.72 -2.65
C HIS A 21 11.90 0.24 -2.55
N GLN A 22 12.78 0.81 -3.36
CA GLN A 22 14.19 0.46 -3.45
C GLN A 22 15.01 1.10 -2.31
N THR A 23 16.08 0.43 -1.89
CA THR A 23 16.93 0.86 -0.76
C THR A 23 17.53 2.27 -0.92
N GLY A 24 17.87 2.68 -2.14
CA GLY A 24 18.40 4.02 -2.42
C GLY A 24 17.37 5.12 -2.19
N LEU A 25 16.17 4.97 -2.76
CA LEU A 25 15.08 5.94 -2.63
C LEU A 25 14.52 5.98 -1.21
N PHE A 26 14.53 4.85 -0.51
CA PHE A 26 14.13 4.77 0.89
C PHE A 26 14.92 5.75 1.78
N SER A 27 16.20 5.95 1.51
CA SER A 27 17.06 6.88 2.28
C SER A 27 16.71 8.37 2.07
N LEU A 28 15.93 8.68 1.03
CA LEU A 28 15.49 10.04 0.70
C LEU A 28 14.19 10.43 1.40
N VAL A 29 13.48 9.47 1.99
CA VAL A 29 12.26 9.73 2.77
C VAL A 29 12.64 10.38 4.11
N ARG A 30 12.05 11.54 4.41
CA ARG A 30 12.39 12.37 5.60
C ARG A 30 11.18 12.81 6.41
N ASP A 31 9.99 12.67 5.86
CA ASP A 31 8.70 13.02 6.46
C ASP A 31 8.20 11.96 7.46
N ILE A 32 8.68 10.72 7.33
CA ILE A 32 8.37 9.59 8.22
C ILE A 32 9.68 8.98 8.74
N GLY A 33 9.70 8.58 10.02
CA GLY A 33 10.83 7.86 10.59
C GLY A 33 11.12 6.54 9.85
N ALA A 34 12.39 6.22 9.61
CA ALA A 34 12.79 5.07 8.81
C ALA A 34 12.21 3.73 9.33
N ALA A 35 12.12 3.56 10.65
CA ALA A 35 11.55 2.35 11.25
C ALA A 35 10.04 2.24 10.96
N ASP A 36 9.29 3.33 11.14
CA ASP A 36 7.85 3.38 10.91
C ASP A 36 7.53 3.21 9.42
N PHE A 37 8.29 3.87 8.54
CA PHE A 37 8.13 3.72 7.10
C PHE A 37 8.34 2.27 6.67
N LYS A 38 9.42 1.62 7.13
CA LYS A 38 9.67 0.20 6.88
C LYS A 38 8.51 -0.67 7.40
N ASN A 39 8.05 -0.43 8.62
CA ASN A 39 6.97 -1.20 9.22
C ASN A 39 5.67 -1.07 8.43
N ASN A 40 5.33 0.14 7.98
CA ASN A 40 4.12 0.39 7.19
C ASN A 40 4.15 -0.30 5.82
N VAL A 41 5.29 -0.27 5.14
CA VAL A 41 5.49 -0.99 3.86
C VAL A 41 5.34 -2.49 4.05
N LEU A 42 5.95 -3.06 5.09
CA LEU A 42 5.82 -4.48 5.42
C LEU A 42 4.39 -4.86 5.81
N ALA A 43 3.67 -3.99 6.53
CA ALA A 43 2.27 -4.20 6.87
C ALA A 43 1.39 -4.24 5.61
N LEU A 44 1.57 -3.29 4.68
CA LEU A 44 0.83 -3.28 3.41
C LEU A 44 1.10 -4.55 2.58
N ALA A 45 2.37 -4.94 2.46
CA ALA A 45 2.74 -6.18 1.78
C ALA A 45 2.14 -7.43 2.44
N SER A 46 2.09 -7.45 3.79
CA SER A 46 1.47 -8.53 4.55
C SER A 46 -0.05 -8.59 4.33
N ILE A 47 -0.72 -7.45 4.25
CA ILE A 47 -2.15 -7.36 3.92
C ILE A 47 -2.42 -7.88 2.50
N ALA A 48 -1.62 -7.44 1.52
CA ALA A 48 -1.74 -7.90 0.13
C ALA A 48 -1.62 -9.42 0.03
N LYS A 49 -0.63 -9.99 0.73
CA LYS A 49 -0.42 -11.44 0.82
C LYS A 49 -1.57 -12.15 1.55
N PHE A 50 -2.05 -11.60 2.66
CA PHE A 50 -3.12 -12.19 3.47
C PHE A 50 -4.44 -12.33 2.70
N PHE A 51 -4.78 -11.34 1.87
CA PHE A 51 -5.99 -11.37 1.03
C PHE A 51 -5.77 -11.98 -0.35
N ASN A 52 -4.57 -12.50 -0.66
CA ASN A 52 -4.20 -13.04 -1.96
C ASN A 52 -4.46 -12.07 -3.12
N LEU A 53 -4.18 -10.78 -2.91
CA LEU A 53 -4.43 -9.75 -3.93
C LEU A 53 -3.40 -9.85 -5.07
N PRO A 54 -3.80 -9.64 -6.34
CA PRO A 54 -2.86 -9.41 -7.42
C PRO A 54 -1.91 -8.27 -7.04
N THR A 55 -0.61 -8.55 -7.04
CA THR A 55 0.41 -7.59 -6.58
C THR A 55 1.47 -7.41 -7.67
N VAL A 56 1.84 -6.16 -7.96
CA VAL A 56 2.88 -5.77 -8.93
C VAL A 56 3.89 -4.85 -8.24
#